data_AF-A0A1D2NCG8-F1
#
_entry.id   AF-A0A1D2NCG8-F1
#
_cell.length_a   1.000
_cell.length_b   1.000
_cell.length_c   1.000
_cell.angle_alpha   90.00
_cell.angle_beta   90.00
_cell.angle_gamma   90.00
#
_symmetry.space_group_name_H-M   'P 1'
#
loop_
_entity.id
_entity.type
_entity.pdbx_description
1 polymer ?
#
loop_
_entity_poly.entity_id
_entity_poly.type
_entity_poly.pdbx_seq_one_letter_code
_entity_poly.pdbx_strand_id
1 'polypeptide(L)'
;MGNLRIYQTIFILSTLCIKQRVTSASTRKKCPEVRPMKDFNIFNILGPWYVVQYYSSSEEALTYHCMRAEFGLSSGYMDMIMKLTYM
;
A
#
# COMPACT_ATOMS: atom_id res chain seq x y z
N MET A 1 -47.58 9.74 31.26
CA MET A 1 -47.03 10.60 30.18
C MET A 1 -45.50 10.72 30.17
N GLY A 2 -44.73 10.01 31.01
CA GLY A 2 -43.25 10.06 31.01
C GLY A 2 -42.56 9.10 30.03
N ASN A 3 -43.09 7.88 29.88
CA ASN A 3 -42.44 6.83 29.10
C ASN A 3 -42.37 7.11 27.59
N LEU A 4 -43.41 7.72 27.02
CA LEU A 4 -43.45 8.04 25.58
C LEU A 4 -42.40 9.09 25.19
N ARG A 5 -42.13 10.07 26.07
CA ARG A 5 -41.08 11.07 25.86
C ARG A 5 -39.69 10.44 25.92
N ILE A 6 -39.47 9.49 26.84
CA ILE A 6 -38.20 8.76 26.99
C ILE A 6 -37.89 7.91 25.75
N TYR A 7 -38.88 7.18 25.22
CA TYR A 7 -38.69 6.41 23.99
C TYR A 7 -38.38 7.29 22.78
N GLN A 8 -39.01 8.47 22.69
CA GLN A 8 -38.73 9.44 21.63
C GLN A 8 -37.30 9.99 21.73
N THR A 9 -36.81 10.34 22.93
CA THR A 9 -35.42 10.78 23.09
C THR A 9 -34.43 9.69 22.75
N ILE A 10 -34.68 8.44 23.16
CA ILE A 10 -33.81 7.30 22.85
C ILE A 10 -33.75 7.05 21.33
N PHE A 11 -34.88 7.15 20.64
CA PHE A 11 -34.95 6.97 19.19
C PHE A 11 -34.26 8.11 18.40
N ILE A 12 -34.32 9.34 18.91
CA ILE A 12 -33.60 10.48 18.32
C ILE A 12 -32.09 10.36 18.56
N LEU A 13 -31.67 9.95 19.76
CA LEU A 13 -30.26 9.68 20.08
C LEU A 13 -29.68 8.53 19.25
N SER A 14 -30.44 7.44 19.07
CA SER A 14 -29.98 6.30 18.27
C SER A 14 -29.84 6.67 16.78
N THR A 15 -30.78 7.46 16.24
CA THR A 15 -30.72 7.92 14.84
C THR A 15 -29.64 8.99 14.60
N LEU A 16 -29.31 9.83 15.59
CA LEU A 16 -28.13 10.71 15.52
C LEU A 16 -26.82 9.92 15.54
N CYS A 17 -26.70 8.87 16.37
CA CYS A 17 -25.49 8.03 16.42
C CYS A 17 -25.27 7.25 15.11
N ILE A 18 -26.32 6.76 14.46
CA ILE A 18 -26.20 6.03 13.18
C ILE A 18 -25.78 6.97 12.01
N LYS A 19 -25.95 8.29 12.17
CA LYS A 19 -25.46 9.29 11.20
C LYS A 19 -24.00 9.70 11.38
N GLN A 20 -23.23 9.03 12.25
CA GLN A 20 -21.78 8.93 12.04
C GLN A 20 -21.54 8.06 10.80
N ARG A 21 -21.81 8.67 9.63
CA ARG A 21 -21.20 8.27 8.39
C ARG A 21 -19.74 8.06 8.70
N VAL A 22 -19.29 6.86 8.38
CA VAL A 22 -17.91 6.61 7.96
C VAL A 22 -17.60 7.64 6.88
N THR A 23 -17.22 8.85 7.27
CA THR A 23 -16.31 9.67 6.50
C THR A 23 -14.93 9.10 6.75
N SER A 24 -14.74 7.84 6.35
CA SER A 24 -13.53 7.47 5.64
C SER A 24 -13.59 8.18 4.28
N ALA A 25 -13.61 9.51 4.31
CA ALA A 25 -12.76 10.24 3.41
C ALA A 25 -11.36 9.83 3.88
N SER A 26 -10.92 8.65 3.41
CA SER A 26 -9.52 8.43 3.19
C SER A 26 -9.12 9.62 2.34
N THR A 27 -8.59 10.64 2.99
CA THR A 27 -7.68 11.56 2.35
C THR A 27 -6.58 10.63 1.88
N ARG A 28 -6.77 10.01 0.71
CA ARG A 28 -5.77 9.23 0.01
C ARG A 28 -4.68 10.26 -0.18
N LYS A 29 -3.73 10.31 0.75
CA LYS A 29 -2.60 11.21 0.67
C LYS A 29 -2.01 10.88 -0.69
N LYS A 30 -2.06 11.85 -1.61
CA LYS A 30 -1.47 11.67 -2.94
C LYS A 30 -0.01 11.31 -2.69
N CYS A 31 0.50 10.28 -3.39
CA CYS A 31 1.91 9.95 -3.31
C CYS A 31 2.74 11.21 -3.60
N PRO A 32 3.84 11.45 -2.86
CA PRO A 32 4.69 12.59 -3.13
C PRO A 32 5.19 12.54 -4.57
N GLU A 33 5.35 13.70 -5.18
CA GLU A 33 6.02 13.80 -6.48
C GLU A 33 7.51 13.48 -6.28
N VAL A 34 8.02 12.52 -7.05
CA VAL A 34 9.42 12.10 -7.01
C VAL A 34 10.07 12.31 -8.38
N ARG A 35 11.37 12.65 -8.38
CA ARG A 35 12.12 12.87 -9.62
C ARG A 35 12.83 11.56 -10.02
N PRO A 36 12.52 10.96 -11.19
CA PRO A 36 13.21 9.76 -11.66
C PRO A 36 14.62 10.09 -12.16
N MET A 37 15.47 9.07 -12.26
CA MET A 37 16.77 9.17 -12.92
C MET A 37 16.56 9.41 -14.42
N LYS A 38 17.11 10.51 -14.95
CA LYS A 38 16.92 10.90 -16.36
C LYS A 38 17.73 10.03 -17.32
N ASP A 39 18.95 9.70 -16.95
CA ASP A 39 19.92 9.00 -17.80
C ASP A 39 20.14 7.57 -17.30
N PHE A 40 19.03 6.85 -17.08
CA PHE A 40 19.07 5.47 -16.60
C PHE A 40 19.50 4.52 -17.73
N ASN A 41 20.66 3.87 -17.57
CA ASN A 41 21.11 2.82 -18.47
C ASN A 41 20.58 1.46 -18.02
N ILE A 42 19.65 0.88 -18.78
CA ILE A 42 19.03 -0.41 -18.46
C ILE A 42 20.03 -1.56 -18.38
N PHE A 43 21.13 -1.51 -19.14
CA PHE A 43 22.12 -2.59 -19.12
C PHE A 43 22.89 -2.65 -17.79
N ASN A 44 22.94 -1.53 -17.05
CA ASN A 44 23.62 -1.47 -15.76
C ASN A 44 22.79 -2.08 -14.61
N ILE A 45 21.47 -2.25 -14.77
CA ILE A 45 20.62 -2.86 -13.73
C ILE A 45 20.50 -4.37 -13.87
N LEU A 46 20.92 -4.95 -15.00
CA LEU A 46 20.77 -6.37 -15.25
C LEU A 46 21.56 -7.22 -14.24
N GLY A 47 21.07 -8.43 -13.98
CA GLY A 47 21.67 -9.36 -13.04
C GLY A 47 21.16 -9.19 -11.60
N PRO A 48 21.91 -9.69 -10.61
CA PRO A 48 21.44 -9.83 -9.24
C PRO A 48 21.67 -8.58 -8.37
N TRP A 49 20.68 -8.29 -7.52
CA TRP A 49 20.70 -7.20 -6.55
C TRP A 49 20.23 -7.70 -5.18
N TYR A 50 21.00 -7.40 -4.14
CA TYR A 50 20.63 -7.69 -2.76
C TYR A 50 19.80 -6.54 -2.20
N VAL A 51 18.67 -6.86 -1.57
CA VAL A 51 17.82 -5.86 -0.91
C VAL A 51 18.41 -5.55 0.46
N VAL A 52 19.02 -4.38 0.59
CA VAL A 52 19.63 -3.92 1.86
C VAL A 52 18.58 -3.32 2.80
N GLN A 53 17.60 -2.60 2.25
CA GLN A 53 16.56 -1.94 3.02
C GLN A 53 15.29 -1.78 2.18
N TYR A 54 14.13 -1.87 2.82
CA TYR A 54 12.82 -1.65 2.21
C TYR A 54 11.87 -1.06 3.26
N TYR A 55 10.83 -0.37 2.81
CA TYR A 55 9.72 0.02 3.68
C TYR A 55 8.77 -1.16 3.81
N SER A 56 8.48 -1.62 5.03
CA SER A 56 7.50 -2.68 5.22
C SER A 56 6.11 -2.19 4.81
N SER A 57 5.49 -2.87 3.85
CA SER A 57 4.04 -2.87 3.70
C SER A 57 3.47 -3.94 4.64
N SER A 58 2.14 -4.08 4.72
CA SER A 58 1.41 -4.99 5.63
C SER A 58 1.83 -6.47 5.63
N GLU A 59 2.81 -6.88 4.83
CA GLU A 59 3.45 -8.19 4.83
C GLU A 59 4.80 -8.12 5.56
N GLU A 60 4.78 -8.30 6.88
CA GLU A 60 5.97 -8.45 7.72
C GLU A 60 6.15 -9.93 8.09
N ALA A 61 6.48 -10.77 7.12
CA ALA A 61 6.91 -12.13 7.39
C ALA A 61 8.43 -12.17 7.61
N LEU A 62 8.89 -12.88 8.64
CA LEU A 62 10.32 -13.17 8.87
C LEU A 62 10.99 -13.84 7.65
N THR A 63 10.20 -14.45 6.77
CA THR A 63 10.65 -15.00 5.48
C THR A 63 11.17 -13.94 4.50
N TYR A 64 11.01 -12.64 4.76
CA TYR A 64 11.55 -11.57 3.92
C TYR A 64 13.01 -11.22 4.22
N HIS A 65 13.72 -12.01 5.03
CA HIS A 65 15.17 -11.89 5.16
C HIS A 65 15.90 -12.33 3.87
N CYS A 66 17.12 -11.81 3.67
CA CYS A 66 18.01 -12.20 2.56
C CYS A 66 17.39 -12.07 1.15
N MET A 67 16.51 -11.08 0.96
CA MET A 67 15.87 -10.81 -0.33
C MET A 67 16.88 -10.49 -1.43
N ARG A 68 16.70 -11.13 -2.59
CA ARG A 68 17.47 -10.87 -3.81
C ARG A 68 16.53 -10.71 -4.99
N ALA A 69 16.72 -9.62 -5.74
CA ALA A 69 16.07 -9.38 -7.02
C ALA A 69 17.04 -9.71 -8.17
N GLU A 70 16.53 -10.27 -9.26
CA GLU A 70 17.29 -10.49 -10.47
C GLU A 70 16.57 -9.89 -11.67
N PHE A 71 17.25 -8.98 -12.36
CA PHE A 71 16.71 -8.27 -13.52
C PHE A 71 17.26 -8.86 -14.82
N GLY A 72 16.36 -9.09 -15.77
CA GLY A 72 16.68 -9.56 -17.12
C GLY A 72 15.81 -8.86 -18.16
N LEU A 73 16.07 -9.15 -19.43
CA LEU A 73 15.28 -8.64 -20.56
C LEU A 73 14.51 -9.79 -21.21
N SER A 74 13.28 -9.52 -21.65
CA SER A 74 12.49 -10.47 -22.42
C SER A 74 13.12 -10.74 -23.79
N SER A 75 12.78 -11.88 -24.41
CA SER A 75 13.19 -12.16 -25.79
C SER A 75 12.57 -11.11 -26.72
N GLY A 76 13.40 -10.19 -27.22
CA GLY A 76 12.95 -9.03 -28.00
C GLY A 76 13.20 -7.67 -27.33
N TYR A 77 13.71 -7.64 -26.09
CA TYR A 77 14.15 -6.43 -25.36
C TYR A 77 13.07 -5.36 -25.14
N MET A 78 11.79 -5.71 -25.28
CA MET A 78 10.69 -4.76 -25.08
C MET A 78 10.28 -4.64 -23.62
N ASP A 79 10.56 -5.66 -22.80
CA ASP A 79 10.15 -5.73 -21.40
C ASP A 79 11.31 -6.14 -20.48
N MET A 80 11.25 -5.65 -19.24
CA MET A 80 12.14 -6.07 -18.16
C MET A 80 11.46 -7.16 -17.32
N ILE A 81 12.20 -8.23 -17.05
CA ILE A 81 11.78 -9.32 -16.17
C ILE A 81 12.46 -9.11 -14.82
N MET A 82 11.68 -9.15 -13.74
CA MET A 82 12.19 -9.12 -12.36
C MET A 82 11.80 -10.40 -11.65
N LYS A 83 12.78 -11.09 -11.05
CA LYS A 83 12.53 -12.26 -10.20
C LYS A 83 12.98 -11.95 -8.78
N LEU A 84 12.05 -12.01 -7.83
CA LEU A 84 12.33 -11.81 -6.41
C LEU A 84 12.46 -13.17 -5.73
N THR A 85 13.52 -13.36 -4.96
CA THR A 85 13.82 -14.57 -4.21
C THR A 85 14.08 -14.24 -2.76
N TYR A 86 13.65 -15.16 -1.89
CA TYR A 86 13.84 -15.13 -0.45
C TYR A 86 14.68 -16.36 -0.09
N MET A 87 15.60 -16.23 0.86
CA MET A 87 16.53 -17.31 1.26
C MET A 87 16.38 -17.65 2.73
#